data_AF-A0A2E9XB52-F1
#
_entry.id   AF-A0A2E9XB52-F1
#
_cell.length_a   1.000
_cell.length_b   1.000
_cell.length_c   1.000
_cell.angle_alpha   90.00
_cell.angle_beta   90.00
_cell.angle_gamma   90.00
#
_symmetry.space_group_name_H-M   'P 1'
#
loop_
_entity.id
_entity.type
_entity.pdbx_description
1 polymer ?
#
loop_
_entity_poly.entity_id
_entity_poly.type
_entity_poly.pdbx_seq_one_letter_code
_entity_poly.pdbx_strand_id
1 'polypeptide(L)'
;MSYEIFAEGTLGGTASSVDLTLIPQTATHLELYFNSRSNKADASHRGGGLRINNISSNSYGLNGVYGESSTSAAVWNRTMGSRDWVDDAIRHWNNNASAGLFAPSKMLIPNYTSTTTTSKGVIIRNSTWGEDTSQYWIMEAMGNCTTSAAVTRLTIYPESGSLFVAGTSYYLAGWE
;
A
#
# COMPACT_ATOMS: atom_id res chain seq x y z
N MET A 1 -13.63 -19.79 9.00
CA MET A 1 -12.90 -18.66 8.40
C MET A 1 -13.42 -18.50 6.99
N SER A 2 -14.24 -17.49 6.77
CA SER A 2 -14.73 -17.08 5.44
C SER A 2 -13.73 -16.08 4.85
N TYR A 3 -13.46 -16.20 3.54
CA TYR A 3 -12.61 -15.26 2.79
C TYR A 3 -13.32 -14.95 1.48
N GLU A 4 -13.60 -13.66 1.23
CA GLU A 4 -14.39 -13.20 0.09
C GLU A 4 -13.66 -12.08 -0.63
N ILE A 5 -13.54 -12.19 -1.97
CA ILE A 5 -12.99 -11.12 -2.81
C ILE A 5 -14.08 -10.09 -3.06
N PHE A 6 -13.85 -8.85 -2.63
CA PHE A 6 -14.74 -7.71 -2.87
C PHE A 6 -14.46 -7.00 -4.19
N ALA A 7 -13.21 -6.98 -4.63
CA ALA A 7 -12.79 -6.39 -5.89
C ALA A 7 -11.47 -6.99 -6.36
N GLU A 8 -11.29 -7.12 -7.67
CA GLU A 8 -10.00 -7.46 -8.28
C GLU A 8 -9.88 -6.84 -9.66
N GLY A 9 -8.66 -6.70 -10.16
CA GLY A 9 -8.44 -6.14 -11.47
C GLY A 9 -6.98 -6.07 -11.89
N THR A 10 -6.78 -5.79 -13.17
CA THR A 10 -5.47 -5.50 -13.77
C THR A 10 -5.62 -4.29 -14.69
N LEU A 11 -4.71 -3.32 -14.58
CA LEU A 11 -4.73 -2.12 -15.41
C LEU A 11 -4.33 -2.46 -16.85
N GLY A 12 -5.18 -2.08 -17.81
CA GLY A 12 -4.87 -2.19 -19.25
C GLY A 12 -4.04 -1.04 -19.81
N GLY A 13 -3.79 0.01 -19.01
CA GLY A 13 -3.07 1.22 -19.40
C GLY A 13 -2.47 1.91 -18.18
N THR A 14 -2.03 3.17 -18.35
CA THR A 14 -1.51 3.96 -17.23
C THR A 14 -2.63 4.56 -16.39
N ALA A 15 -2.45 4.63 -15.07
CA ALA A 15 -3.40 5.27 -14.15
C ALA A 15 -2.70 6.07 -13.05
N SER A 16 -3.27 7.21 -12.66
CA SER A 16 -2.78 7.99 -11.51
C SER A 16 -3.23 7.44 -10.16
N SER A 17 -4.21 6.54 -10.15
CA SER A 17 -4.71 5.89 -8.94
C SER A 17 -5.48 4.60 -9.26
N VAL A 18 -5.66 3.77 -8.24
CA VAL A 18 -6.69 2.72 -8.19
C VAL A 18 -7.62 3.05 -7.03
N ASP A 19 -8.90 3.24 -7.35
CA ASP A 19 -9.93 3.63 -6.40
C ASP A 19 -10.89 2.47 -6.13
N LEU A 20 -10.88 1.96 -4.91
CA LEU A 20 -11.78 0.92 -4.42
C LEU A 20 -12.83 1.59 -3.55
N THR A 21 -14.05 1.72 -4.06
CA THR A 21 -15.16 2.41 -3.39
C THR A 21 -16.29 1.43 -3.06
N LEU A 22 -17.21 1.85 -2.18
CA LEU A 22 -18.37 1.03 -1.78
C LEU A 22 -17.95 -0.33 -1.22
N ILE A 23 -16.85 -0.34 -0.45
CA ILE A 23 -16.32 -1.56 0.17
C ILE A 23 -17.43 -2.17 1.05
N PRO A 24 -17.84 -3.44 0.82
CA PRO A 24 -18.85 -4.11 1.62
C PRO A 24 -18.51 -4.03 3.11
N GLN A 25 -19.53 -4.03 3.99
CA GLN A 25 -19.34 -3.96 5.44
C GLN A 25 -19.73 -5.30 6.11
N THR A 26 -19.41 -6.40 5.43
CA THR A 26 -19.86 -7.76 5.79
C THR A 26 -18.78 -8.60 6.48
N ALA A 27 -17.53 -8.15 6.47
CA ALA A 27 -16.39 -8.88 7.05
C ALA A 27 -15.80 -8.14 8.26
N THR A 28 -14.98 -8.83 9.06
CA THR A 28 -14.29 -8.25 10.23
C THR A 28 -13.00 -7.55 9.82
N HIS A 29 -12.23 -8.17 8.93
CA HIS A 29 -10.93 -7.71 8.48
C HIS A 29 -10.95 -7.40 6.98
N LEU A 30 -10.14 -6.41 6.58
CA LEU A 30 -9.97 -6.03 5.18
C LEU A 30 -8.53 -6.25 4.76
N GLU A 31 -8.32 -6.90 3.63
CA GLU A 31 -7.01 -7.25 3.11
C GLU A 31 -6.86 -6.81 1.65
N LEU A 32 -5.81 -6.04 1.37
CA LEU A 32 -5.46 -5.57 0.04
C LEU A 32 -4.16 -6.23 -0.40
N TYR A 33 -4.15 -6.79 -1.60
CA TYR A 33 -2.94 -7.12 -2.32
C TYR A 33 -2.83 -6.24 -3.55
N PHE A 34 -1.62 -5.73 -3.78
CA PHE A 34 -1.35 -4.79 -4.84
C PHE A 34 0.02 -5.11 -5.44
N ASN A 35 0.03 -5.59 -6.68
CA ASN A 35 1.25 -5.92 -7.40
C ASN A 35 1.49 -4.88 -8.48
N SER A 36 2.52 -4.06 -8.33
CA SER A 36 2.55 -2.77 -9.03
C SER A 36 3.90 -2.34 -9.55
N ARG A 37 3.84 -1.51 -10.60
CA ARG A 37 4.95 -0.83 -11.24
C ARG A 37 4.50 0.59 -11.59
N SER A 38 5.41 1.56 -11.46
CA SER A 38 5.20 2.93 -11.90
C SER A 38 6.14 3.30 -13.05
N ASN A 39 5.78 4.36 -13.77
CA ASN A 39 6.62 4.96 -14.81
C ASN A 39 7.65 5.96 -14.25
N LYS A 40 7.92 5.95 -12.94
CA LYS A 40 8.87 6.86 -12.31
C LYS A 40 10.27 6.66 -12.90
N ALA A 41 10.93 7.73 -13.33
CA ALA A 41 12.25 7.68 -13.97
C ALA A 41 13.44 7.59 -12.99
N ASP A 42 13.21 7.72 -11.69
CA ASP A 42 14.26 7.68 -10.65
C ASP A 42 14.71 6.24 -10.35
N ALA A 43 15.99 6.07 -10.02
CA ALA A 43 16.57 4.82 -9.54
C ALA A 43 16.22 4.54 -8.07
N SER A 44 15.86 5.56 -7.28
CA SER A 44 15.36 5.32 -5.93
C SER A 44 13.97 4.68 -6.01
N HIS A 45 13.85 3.42 -5.59
CA HIS A 45 12.51 2.90 -5.34
C HIS A 45 11.99 3.63 -4.11
N ARG A 46 11.00 4.49 -4.31
CA ARG A 46 10.19 5.17 -3.29
C ARG A 46 8.74 4.83 -3.58
N GLY A 47 8.00 4.53 -2.52
CA GLY A 47 6.71 3.89 -2.63
C GLY A 47 5.62 4.80 -3.17
N GLY A 48 4.48 4.17 -3.46
CA GLY A 48 3.20 4.86 -3.56
C GLY A 48 2.49 4.88 -2.21
N GLY A 49 1.33 5.50 -2.19
CA GLY A 49 0.56 5.71 -0.98
C GLY A 49 -0.80 5.05 -0.99
N LEU A 50 -1.38 5.02 0.21
CA LEU A 50 -2.77 4.69 0.43
C LEU A 50 -3.48 5.87 1.08
N ARG A 51 -4.73 6.11 0.68
CA ARG A 51 -5.66 6.96 1.42
C ARG A 51 -6.94 6.18 1.76
N ILE A 52 -7.32 6.22 3.03
CA ILE A 52 -8.58 5.68 3.57
C ILE A 52 -9.63 6.78 3.54
N ASN A 53 -10.83 6.51 3.00
CA ASN A 53 -12.00 7.41 3.04
C ASN A 53 -11.73 8.87 2.61
N ASN A 54 -10.73 9.08 1.76
CA ASN A 54 -10.23 10.41 1.40
C ASN A 54 -9.83 11.30 2.61
N ILE A 55 -9.43 10.69 3.71
CA ILE A 55 -8.98 11.38 4.92
C ILE A 55 -7.68 12.14 4.62
N SER A 56 -7.55 13.32 5.24
CA SER A 56 -6.38 14.18 5.08
C SER A 56 -5.10 13.47 5.50
N SER A 57 -3.99 13.81 4.86
CA SER A 57 -2.73 13.12 5.08
C SER A 57 -2.11 13.33 6.47
N ASN A 58 -2.55 14.37 7.20
CA ASN A 58 -2.16 14.65 8.58
C ASN A 58 -2.76 13.67 9.62
N SER A 59 -3.72 12.84 9.23
CA SER A 59 -4.38 11.89 10.14
C SER A 59 -3.64 10.56 10.23
N TYR A 60 -2.46 10.44 9.64
CA TYR A 60 -1.78 9.18 9.48
C TYR A 60 -0.43 9.15 10.19
N GLY A 61 -0.09 8.02 10.82
CA GLY A 61 1.23 7.72 11.39
C GLY A 61 1.72 6.34 10.93
N LEU A 62 3.03 6.15 10.80
CA LEU A 62 3.61 4.91 10.28
C LEU A 62 4.99 4.63 10.88
N ASN A 63 5.21 3.40 11.31
CA ASN A 63 6.48 2.92 11.82
C ASN A 63 6.80 1.58 11.16
N GLY A 64 8.08 1.28 10.93
CA GLY A 64 8.42 0.01 10.32
C GLY A 64 9.88 -0.37 10.44
N VAL A 65 10.14 -1.58 9.97
CA VAL A 65 11.48 -2.13 9.80
C VAL A 65 11.59 -2.55 8.34
N TYR A 66 12.73 -2.26 7.72
CA TYR A 66 13.04 -2.78 6.40
C TYR A 66 14.45 -3.37 6.37
N GLY A 67 14.69 -4.24 5.40
CA GLY A 67 16.00 -4.72 5.04
C GLY A 67 16.18 -4.63 3.53
N GLU A 68 17.40 -4.32 3.11
CA GLU A 68 17.81 -4.36 1.70
C GLU A 68 19.05 -5.22 1.59
N SER A 69 19.21 -5.96 0.51
CA SER A 69 20.31 -6.92 0.39
C SER A 69 21.72 -6.30 0.40
N SER A 70 21.84 -5.00 0.16
CA SER A 70 23.10 -4.24 0.23
C SER A 70 23.31 -3.48 1.55
N THR A 71 22.33 -3.46 2.46
CA THR A 71 22.40 -2.70 3.72
C THR A 71 21.90 -3.51 4.91
N SER A 72 22.40 -3.20 6.12
CA SER A 72 21.83 -3.79 7.32
C SER A 72 20.38 -3.33 7.51
N ALA A 73 19.55 -4.21 8.10
CA ALA A 73 18.18 -3.87 8.43
C ALA A 73 18.12 -2.58 9.26
N ALA A 74 17.17 -1.71 8.93
CA ALA A 74 17.00 -0.41 9.56
C ALA A 74 15.56 -0.24 10.05
N VAL A 75 15.45 0.42 11.21
CA VAL A 75 14.16 0.82 11.80
C VAL A 75 13.91 2.27 11.44
N TRP A 76 12.66 2.59 11.15
CA TRP A 76 12.26 3.97 10.89
C TRP A 76 10.95 4.28 11.60
N ASN A 77 10.81 5.55 11.96
CA ASN A 77 9.61 6.11 12.57
C ASN A 77 9.23 7.37 11.79
N ARG A 78 7.99 7.41 11.27
CA ARG A 78 7.40 8.62 10.71
C ARG A 78 6.28 9.08 11.62
N THR A 79 6.58 10.10 12.41
CA THR A 79 5.62 10.75 13.29
C THR A 79 4.54 11.46 12.47
N MET A 80 3.31 11.52 13.02
CA MET A 80 2.19 12.23 12.41
C MET A 80 2.60 13.65 11.98
N GLY A 81 2.22 14.02 10.75
CA GLY A 81 2.47 15.36 10.19
C GLY A 81 3.84 15.59 9.54
N SER A 82 4.74 14.59 9.47
CA SER A 82 6.08 14.75 8.86
C SER A 82 6.21 14.33 7.39
N ARG A 83 5.13 13.74 6.85
CA ARG A 83 4.88 13.26 5.48
C ARG A 83 3.92 12.11 5.69
N ASP A 84 2.64 12.38 5.48
CA ASP A 84 1.78 11.54 4.68
C ASP A 84 2.08 10.02 4.67
N TRP A 85 1.07 9.19 4.97
CA TRP A 85 0.98 7.78 4.51
C TRP A 85 1.16 7.59 2.97
N VAL A 86 1.34 8.69 2.25
CA VAL A 86 1.22 8.88 0.81
C VAL A 86 2.47 8.42 0.06
N ASP A 87 3.60 8.19 0.73
CA ASP A 87 4.85 7.92 -0.01
C ASP A 87 5.50 6.54 0.21
N ASP A 88 5.01 5.67 1.11
CA ASP A 88 5.68 4.35 1.34
C ASP A 88 4.75 3.21 1.78
N ALA A 89 3.43 3.41 1.73
CA ALA A 89 2.49 2.33 2.08
C ALA A 89 2.53 1.18 1.05
N ILE A 90 2.81 1.50 -0.21
CA ILE A 90 2.84 0.55 -1.32
C ILE A 90 4.21 0.61 -1.98
N ARG A 91 4.82 -0.55 -2.22
CA ARG A 91 6.05 -0.66 -3.00
C ARG A 91 5.73 -1.01 -4.44
N HIS A 92 6.44 -0.39 -5.37
CA HIS A 92 6.35 -0.66 -6.80
C HIS A 92 7.73 -0.59 -7.44
N TRP A 93 7.93 -1.31 -8.54
CA TRP A 93 9.10 -1.10 -9.40
C TRP A 93 8.98 0.21 -10.16
N ASN A 94 10.10 0.87 -10.42
CA ASN A 94 10.16 2.11 -11.21
C ASN A 94 10.35 1.79 -12.71
N ASN A 95 10.54 2.82 -13.55
CA ASN A 95 10.68 2.63 -14.99
C ASN A 95 12.05 2.05 -15.41
N ASN A 96 13.08 2.20 -14.57
CA ASN A 96 14.43 1.71 -14.85
C ASN A 96 14.58 0.21 -14.58
N ALA A 97 13.62 -0.36 -13.86
CA ALA A 97 13.50 -1.79 -13.64
C ALA A 97 13.36 -2.56 -14.96
N SER A 98 13.88 -3.78 -15.02
CA SER A 98 13.64 -4.74 -16.09
C SER A 98 12.15 -4.89 -16.37
N ALA A 99 11.79 -4.96 -17.64
CA ALA A 99 10.39 -5.01 -18.06
C ALA A 99 9.67 -6.23 -17.48
N GLY A 100 8.41 -6.05 -17.09
CA GLY A 100 7.58 -7.14 -16.54
C GLY A 100 7.75 -7.39 -15.04
N LEU A 101 8.64 -6.67 -14.35
CA LEU A 101 8.73 -6.73 -12.90
C LEU A 101 7.70 -5.82 -12.23
N PHE A 102 6.95 -6.41 -11.29
CA PHE A 102 5.96 -5.77 -10.44
C PHE A 102 6.26 -6.14 -8.98
N ALA A 103 6.14 -5.16 -8.08
CA ALA A 103 6.42 -5.36 -6.68
C ALA A 103 5.11 -5.56 -5.92
N PRO A 104 4.98 -6.63 -5.11
CA PRO A 104 3.80 -6.85 -4.31
C PRO A 104 3.87 -6.06 -3.02
N SER A 105 2.70 -5.59 -2.67
CA SER A 105 2.36 -4.96 -1.42
C SER A 105 1.14 -5.67 -0.87
N LYS A 106 1.17 -5.99 0.41
CA LYS A 106 0.06 -6.55 1.15
C LYS A 106 -0.27 -5.61 2.30
N MET A 107 -1.56 -5.39 2.51
CA MET A 107 -2.05 -4.59 3.61
C MET A 107 -3.23 -5.25 4.30
N LEU A 108 -3.26 -5.17 5.63
CA LEU A 108 -4.35 -5.63 6.46
C LEU A 108 -4.87 -4.47 7.32
N ILE A 109 -6.18 -4.24 7.30
CA ILE A 109 -6.89 -3.29 8.16
C ILE A 109 -7.84 -4.09 9.08
N PRO A 110 -7.45 -4.37 10.33
CA PRO A 110 -8.31 -5.07 11.26
C PRO A 110 -9.53 -4.24 11.67
N ASN A 111 -10.68 -4.90 11.91
CA ASN A 111 -11.90 -4.24 12.41
C ASN A 111 -12.30 -3.02 11.55
N TYR A 112 -12.21 -3.15 10.24
CA TYR A 112 -12.36 -2.01 9.32
C TYR A 112 -13.77 -1.41 9.38
N THR A 113 -14.78 -2.22 9.72
CA THR A 113 -16.18 -1.81 9.90
C THR A 113 -16.46 -1.13 11.23
N SER A 114 -15.60 -1.32 12.25
CA SER A 114 -15.85 -0.82 13.60
C SER A 114 -15.98 0.71 13.63
N THR A 115 -16.92 1.24 14.40
CA THR A 115 -17.05 2.68 14.63
C THR A 115 -16.74 3.10 16.07
N THR A 116 -16.27 2.15 16.89
CA THR A 116 -16.04 2.34 18.32
C THR A 116 -14.60 2.72 18.65
N THR A 117 -13.65 2.51 17.74
CA THR A 117 -12.24 2.92 17.92
C THR A 117 -12.02 4.36 17.44
N THR A 118 -11.06 5.07 18.02
CA THR A 118 -10.67 6.42 17.57
C THR A 118 -9.63 6.40 16.44
N SER A 119 -9.15 5.21 16.06
CA SER A 119 -8.18 5.01 14.99
C SER A 119 -8.37 3.66 14.32
N LYS A 120 -7.92 3.58 13.05
CA LYS A 120 -7.76 2.34 12.28
C LYS A 120 -6.30 1.94 12.26
N GLY A 121 -6.02 0.74 12.74
CA GLY A 121 -4.69 0.13 12.60
C GLY A 121 -4.52 -0.46 11.20
N VAL A 122 -3.32 -0.35 10.65
CA VAL A 122 -2.97 -0.89 9.34
C VAL A 122 -1.64 -1.62 9.44
N ILE A 123 -1.57 -2.84 8.90
CA ILE A 123 -0.36 -3.64 8.85
C ILE A 123 0.04 -3.74 7.38
N ILE A 124 1.29 -3.47 7.08
CA ILE A 124 1.82 -3.36 5.71
C ILE A 124 3.00 -4.31 5.57
N ARG A 125 3.02 -5.06 4.48
CA ARG A 125 4.15 -5.89 4.07
C ARG A 125 4.44 -5.68 2.61
N ASN A 126 5.67 -5.32 2.31
CA ASN A 126 6.08 -5.02 0.95
C ASN A 126 7.37 -5.78 0.63
N SER A 127 7.54 -6.15 -0.64
CA SER A 127 8.79 -6.73 -1.12
C SER A 127 9.11 -6.37 -2.57
N THR A 128 10.38 -6.42 -2.93
CA THR A 128 10.89 -6.36 -4.31
C THR A 128 11.89 -7.50 -4.55
N TRP A 129 11.96 -8.02 -5.77
CA TRP A 129 12.93 -9.03 -6.20
C TRP A 129 13.27 -8.90 -7.69
N GLY A 130 14.44 -9.42 -8.10
CA GLY A 130 14.61 -9.92 -9.47
C GLY A 130 15.52 -9.17 -10.44
N GLU A 131 16.34 -8.20 -9.99
CA GLU A 131 17.26 -7.50 -10.92
C GLU A 131 18.73 -7.64 -10.56
N ASP A 132 19.07 -7.50 -9.28
CA ASP A 132 20.43 -7.66 -8.76
C ASP A 132 20.37 -7.98 -7.27
N THR A 133 21.40 -8.62 -6.72
CA THR A 133 21.56 -8.85 -5.27
C THR A 133 21.67 -7.57 -4.47
N SER A 134 21.61 -6.39 -5.08
CA SER A 134 21.58 -5.08 -4.42
C SER A 134 20.16 -4.51 -4.24
N GLN A 135 19.12 -5.11 -4.84
CA GLN A 135 17.76 -4.54 -4.94
C GLN A 135 16.64 -5.41 -4.33
N TYR A 136 17.00 -6.45 -3.58
CA TYR A 136 16.03 -7.19 -2.77
C TYR A 136 15.69 -6.36 -1.55
N TRP A 137 14.41 -6.03 -1.41
CA TRP A 137 13.94 -5.23 -0.31
C TRP A 137 12.72 -5.89 0.31
N ILE A 138 12.65 -5.88 1.63
CA ILE A 138 11.49 -6.32 2.40
C ILE A 138 11.19 -5.29 3.48
N MET A 139 9.91 -5.05 3.73
CA MET A 139 9.46 -4.19 4.81
C MET A 139 8.25 -4.77 5.50
N GLU A 140 8.22 -4.60 6.82
CA GLU A 140 7.03 -4.69 7.63
C GLU A 140 6.81 -3.36 8.34
N ALA A 141 5.61 -2.81 8.21
CA ALA A 141 5.24 -1.55 8.82
C ALA A 141 3.86 -1.62 9.47
N MET A 142 3.67 -0.82 10.50
CA MET A 142 2.42 -0.64 11.21
C MET A 142 2.04 0.83 11.17
N GLY A 143 0.86 1.09 10.62
CA GLY A 143 0.29 2.41 10.50
C GLY A 143 -0.94 2.58 11.38
N ASN A 144 -1.26 3.84 11.66
CA ASN A 144 -2.54 4.21 12.20
C ASN A 144 -3.14 5.37 11.41
N CYS A 145 -4.47 5.34 11.24
CA CYS A 145 -5.26 6.42 10.69
C CYS A 145 -6.24 6.90 11.76
N THR A 146 -6.13 8.16 12.18
CA THR A 146 -6.99 8.77 13.20
C THR A 146 -8.38 9.03 12.62
N THR A 147 -9.24 8.02 12.71
CA THR A 147 -10.64 8.07 12.33
C THR A 147 -11.43 7.01 13.09
N SER A 148 -12.67 7.34 13.44
CA SER A 148 -13.66 6.39 13.95
C SER A 148 -14.63 5.91 12.88
N ALA A 149 -14.55 6.41 11.65
CA ALA A 149 -15.43 5.95 10.58
C ALA A 149 -15.05 4.53 10.12
N ALA A 150 -16.06 3.76 9.73
CA ALA A 150 -15.85 2.51 9.01
C ALA A 150 -15.13 2.78 7.67
N VAL A 151 -14.26 1.86 7.23
CA VAL A 151 -13.53 2.00 5.96
C VAL A 151 -14.45 1.60 4.80
N THR A 152 -14.80 2.56 3.96
CA THR A 152 -15.70 2.39 2.80
C THR A 152 -15.00 2.69 1.47
N ARG A 153 -13.79 3.28 1.53
CA ARG A 153 -12.96 3.57 0.36
C ARG A 153 -11.47 3.40 0.67
N LEU A 154 -10.75 2.82 -0.29
CA LEU A 154 -9.31 2.83 -0.39
C LEU A 154 -8.90 3.46 -1.72
N THR A 155 -8.00 4.43 -1.68
CA THR A 155 -7.41 5.06 -2.86
C THR A 155 -5.91 4.80 -2.84
N ILE A 156 -5.43 4.02 -3.80
CA ILE A 156 -4.01 3.70 -3.98
C ILE A 156 -3.46 4.57 -5.10
N TYR A 157 -2.28 5.15 -4.94
CA TYR A 157 -1.64 5.98 -5.96
C TYR A 157 -0.12 5.75 -5.95
N PRO A 158 0.54 5.93 -7.10
CA PRO A 158 1.99 5.86 -7.16
C PRO A 158 2.58 7.11 -6.49
N GLU A 159 3.90 7.19 -6.43
CA GLU A 159 4.56 8.39 -5.94
C GLU A 159 4.16 9.63 -6.77
N SER A 160 4.15 10.80 -6.13
CA SER A 160 3.81 12.08 -6.77
C SER A 160 4.55 12.29 -8.10
N GLY A 161 3.82 12.72 -9.13
CA GLY A 161 4.35 12.93 -10.48
C GLY A 161 4.53 11.66 -11.31
N SER A 162 4.13 10.49 -10.79
CA SER A 162 4.22 9.20 -11.50
C SER A 162 2.82 8.62 -11.78
N LEU A 163 2.77 7.60 -12.64
CA LEU A 163 1.58 6.82 -12.98
C LEU A 163 1.89 5.33 -12.75
N PHE A 164 0.90 4.57 -12.30
CA PHE A 164 0.93 3.13 -12.47
C PHE A 164 0.93 2.78 -13.95
N VAL A 165 1.59 1.69 -14.31
CA VAL A 165 1.63 1.19 -15.69
C VAL A 165 0.73 -0.03 -15.88
N ALA A 166 0.46 -0.34 -17.15
CA ALA A 166 -0.30 -1.53 -17.53
C ALA A 166 0.32 -2.81 -16.92
N GLY A 167 -0.54 -3.75 -16.53
CA GLY A 167 -0.14 -4.97 -15.82
C GLY A 167 -0.10 -4.82 -14.29
N THR A 168 -0.20 -3.60 -13.75
CA THR A 168 -0.44 -3.41 -12.31
C THR A 168 -1.77 -4.07 -11.93
N SER A 169 -1.75 -4.95 -10.93
CA SER A 169 -2.90 -5.75 -10.54
C SER A 169 -3.17 -5.67 -9.05
N TYR A 170 -4.42 -5.95 -8.68
CA TYR A 170 -4.87 -5.86 -7.31
C TYR A 170 -6.01 -6.81 -7.01
N TYR A 171 -6.16 -7.13 -5.72
CA TYR A 171 -7.42 -7.61 -5.18
C TYR A 171 -7.63 -7.09 -3.76
N LEU A 172 -8.89 -6.93 -3.40
CA LEU A 172 -9.38 -6.55 -2.09
C LEU A 172 -10.30 -7.65 -1.59
N ALA A 173 -10.06 -8.11 -0.37
CA ALA A 173 -10.84 -9.18 0.23
C ALA A 173 -11.22 -8.86 1.68
N GLY A 174 -12.34 -9.45 2.11
CA GLY A 174 -12.79 -9.46 3.49
C GLY A 174 -12.69 -10.86 4.09
N TRP A 175 -12.41 -10.95 5.40
CA TRP A 175 -12.45 -12.22 6.13
C TRP A 175 -12.87 -12.07 7.60
N GLU A 176 -13.30 -13.20 8.19
CA GLU A 176 -13.72 -13.38 9.59
C GLU A 176 -12.67 -14.09 10.45
#